data_AF-A0A2E0F289-F1
#
_entry.id   AF-A0A2E0F289-F1
#
_cell.length_a   1.000
_cell.length_b   1.000
_cell.length_c   1.000
_cell.angle_alpha   90.00
_cell.angle_beta   90.00
_cell.angle_gamma   90.00
#
_symmetry.space_group_name_H-M   'P 1'
#
loop_
_entity.id
_entity.type
_entity.pdbx_description
1 polymer ?
#
loop_
_entity_poly.entity_id
_entity_poly.type
_entity_poly.pdbx_seq_one_letter_code
_entity_poly.pdbx_strand_id
1 'polypeptide(L)'
;MIVIGLTACIVLFDGWKLRRAHLDIPNLGQFPTGGMAWKSQVGQELVRNVTMLGAIVVMIAAPWFLAERSGTSVHWVIIFDILLAIHGCWLILPKRYAITKDALWVDGFSVDWNRLWWSGYAGGSSITLQRKGWWRLAPLPLGGSEEDLAAAALRIDAILIGEWDTLKQLLEEE
;
A
#
# COMPACT_ATOMS: atom_id res chain seq x y z
N MET A 1 27.06 -8.24 9.05
CA MET A 1 27.28 -7.14 8.09
C MET A 1 26.36 -7.21 6.87
N ILE A 2 26.39 -8.30 6.08
CA ILE A 2 25.54 -8.42 4.87
C ILE A 2 24.05 -8.25 5.19
N VAL A 3 23.54 -8.94 6.22
CA VAL A 3 22.12 -8.85 6.62
C VAL A 3 21.71 -7.41 6.94
N ILE A 4 22.50 -6.70 7.74
CA ILE A 4 22.24 -5.30 8.10
C ILE A 4 22.23 -4.40 6.86
N GLY A 5 23.20 -4.60 5.94
CA GLY A 5 23.23 -3.88 4.67
C GLY A 5 21.98 -4.12 3.83
N LEU A 6 21.53 -5.37 3.72
CA LEU A 6 20.30 -5.72 3.01
C LEU A 6 19.06 -5.11 3.66
N THR A 7 18.96 -5.16 4.99
CA THR A 7 17.86 -4.53 5.73
C THR A 7 17.84 -3.02 5.52
N ALA A 8 19.00 -2.36 5.55
CA ALA A 8 19.10 -0.93 5.26
C ALA A 8 18.61 -0.60 3.84
N CYS A 9 18.98 -1.41 2.83
CA CYS A 9 18.47 -1.24 1.47
C CYS A 9 16.94 -1.36 1.38
N ILE A 10 16.34 -2.34 2.07
CA ILE A 10 14.88 -2.52 2.12
C ILE A 10 14.22 -1.30 2.75
N VAL A 11 14.71 -0.85 3.91
CA VAL A 11 14.19 0.31 4.62
C VAL A 11 14.23 1.57 3.76
N LEU A 12 15.34 1.81 3.06
CA LEU A 12 15.50 2.94 2.17
C LEU A 12 14.55 2.85 0.96
N PHE A 13 14.42 1.66 0.37
CA PHE A 13 13.52 1.44 -0.76
C PHE A 13 12.05 1.64 -0.37
N ASP A 14 11.63 1.17 0.80
CA ASP A 14 10.28 1.38 1.31
C ASP A 14 9.98 2.86 1.58
N GLY A 15 10.92 3.56 2.20
CA GLY A 15 10.81 5.01 2.39
C GLY A 15 10.76 5.77 1.06
N TRP A 16 11.56 5.36 0.07
CA TRP A 16 11.53 5.92 -1.27
C TRP A 16 10.18 5.70 -1.97
N LYS A 17 9.60 4.49 -1.90
CA LYS A 17 8.25 4.20 -2.43
C LYS A 17 7.19 5.10 -1.78
N LEU A 18 7.24 5.27 -0.46
CA LEU A 18 6.32 6.14 0.27
C LEU A 18 6.43 7.60 -0.17
N ARG A 19 7.66 8.08 -0.31
CA ARG A 19 7.92 9.43 -0.83
C ARG A 19 7.41 9.58 -2.26
N ARG A 20 7.67 8.60 -3.12
CA ARG A 20 7.20 8.60 -4.50
C ARG A 20 5.68 8.64 -4.60
N ALA A 21 4.98 7.85 -3.78
CA ALA A 21 3.51 7.90 -3.70
C ALA A 21 2.98 9.30 -3.33
N HIS A 22 3.67 10.03 -2.46
CA HIS A 22 3.28 11.40 -2.10
C HIS A 22 3.56 12.41 -3.21
N LEU A 23 4.61 12.20 -4.01
CA LEU A 23 4.94 13.05 -5.15
C LEU A 23 4.00 12.79 -6.34
N ASP A 24 3.67 11.52 -6.59
CA ASP A 24 2.78 11.11 -7.68
C ASP A 24 1.32 11.46 -7.37
N ILE A 25 0.93 11.46 -6.08
CA ILE A 25 -0.44 11.77 -5.61
C ILE A 25 -0.37 12.92 -4.59
N PRO A 26 -0.11 14.16 -5.04
CA PRO A 26 0.06 15.30 -4.12
C PRO A 26 -1.27 15.76 -3.52
N ASN A 27 -2.34 15.72 -4.30
CA ASN A 27 -3.68 16.18 -3.93
C ASN A 27 -4.63 14.97 -3.77
N LEU A 28 -5.50 15.05 -2.77
CA LEU A 28 -6.58 14.09 -2.55
C LEU A 28 -7.90 14.69 -3.01
N GLY A 29 -8.90 13.84 -3.23
CA GLY A 29 -10.21 14.22 -3.75
C GLY A 29 -10.36 13.88 -5.23
N GLN A 30 -11.38 14.45 -5.85
CA GLN A 30 -11.73 14.18 -7.24
C GLN A 30 -10.89 15.02 -8.21
N PHE A 31 -10.63 14.48 -9.39
CA PHE A 31 -9.90 15.15 -10.47
C PHE A 31 -10.85 15.60 -11.58
N PRO A 32 -10.56 16.71 -12.29
CA PRO A 32 -11.36 17.16 -13.44
C PRO A 32 -11.45 16.14 -14.60
N THR A 33 -10.58 15.12 -14.59
CA THR A 33 -10.59 14.04 -15.57
C THR A 33 -11.57 12.91 -15.23
N GLY A 34 -12.30 13.02 -14.11
CA GLY A 34 -13.17 11.97 -13.55
C GLY A 34 -12.44 11.03 -12.57
N GLY A 35 -11.10 11.10 -12.52
CA GLY A 35 -10.30 10.35 -11.55
C GLY A 35 -10.52 10.78 -10.10
N MET A 36 -9.90 10.06 -9.17
CA MET A 36 -9.88 10.46 -7.77
C MET A 36 -8.63 9.95 -7.07
N ALA A 37 -8.25 10.61 -5.98
CA ALA A 37 -7.23 10.15 -5.05
C ALA A 37 -7.74 10.17 -3.62
N TRP A 38 -7.33 9.18 -2.84
CA TRP A 38 -7.70 9.07 -1.43
C TRP A 38 -6.55 8.47 -0.64
N LYS A 39 -6.74 8.35 0.67
CA LYS A 39 -5.76 7.77 1.58
C LYS A 39 -6.39 6.68 2.44
N SER A 40 -5.61 5.66 2.78
CA SER A 40 -6.00 4.72 3.84
C SER A 40 -5.94 5.37 5.23
N GLN A 41 -6.44 4.63 6.20
CA GLN A 41 -6.33 4.92 7.62
C GLN A 41 -5.29 4.00 8.27
N VAL A 42 -4.66 4.45 9.36
CA VAL A 42 -3.64 3.68 10.09
C VAL A 42 -4.16 2.30 10.50
N GLY A 43 -5.42 2.21 10.96
CA GLY A 43 -6.03 0.94 11.35
C GLY A 43 -6.09 -0.08 10.20
N GLN A 44 -6.37 0.38 8.98
CA GLN A 44 -6.39 -0.48 7.79
C GLN A 44 -4.98 -0.95 7.41
N GLU A 45 -3.98 -0.06 7.54
CA GLU A 45 -2.58 -0.42 7.28
C GLU A 45 -2.03 -1.41 8.31
N LEU A 46 -2.48 -1.32 9.56
CA LEU A 46 -2.15 -2.28 10.61
C LEU A 46 -2.74 -3.66 10.29
N VAL A 47 -4.02 -3.74 9.92
CA VAL A 47 -4.65 -5.01 9.53
C VAL A 47 -4.00 -5.59 8.27
N ARG A 48 -3.71 -4.75 7.27
CA ARG A 48 -3.02 -5.15 6.03
C ARG A 48 -1.65 -5.78 6.30
N ASN A 49 -0.91 -5.27 7.29
CA ASN A 49 0.47 -5.66 7.55
C ASN A 49 0.67 -6.43 8.86
N VAL A 50 -0.40 -6.94 9.50
CA VAL A 50 -0.33 -7.56 10.83
C VAL A 50 0.68 -8.72 10.90
N THR A 51 0.74 -9.54 9.84
CA THR A 51 1.68 -10.66 9.74
C THR A 51 3.13 -10.20 9.59
N MET A 52 3.37 -9.16 8.78
CA MET A 52 4.70 -8.56 8.62
C MET A 52 5.17 -7.87 9.90
N LEU A 53 4.29 -7.14 10.59
CA LEU A 53 4.57 -6.52 11.88
C LEU A 53 4.90 -7.57 12.94
N GLY A 54 4.17 -8.68 12.98
CA GLY A 54 4.48 -9.82 13.85
C GLY A 54 5.87 -10.41 13.55
N ALA A 55 6.22 -10.57 12.28
CA ALA A 55 7.55 -11.03 11.89
C ALA A 55 8.65 -10.05 12.33
N ILE A 56 8.44 -8.73 12.20
CA ILE A 56 9.38 -7.71 12.70
C ILE A 56 9.62 -7.86 14.19
N VAL A 57 8.57 -8.06 15.00
CA VAL A 57 8.71 -8.26 16.46
C VAL A 57 9.59 -9.47 16.77
N VAL A 58 9.36 -10.59 16.08
CA VAL A 58 10.19 -11.80 16.24
C VAL A 58 11.64 -11.53 15.81
N MET A 59 11.84 -10.82 14.71
CA MET A 59 13.17 -10.49 14.18
C MET A 59 13.94 -9.50 15.07
N ILE A 60 13.25 -8.65 15.83
CA ILE A 60 13.87 -7.81 16.86
C ILE A 60 14.26 -8.67 18.06
N ALA A 61 13.37 -9.55 18.54
CA ALA A 61 13.61 -10.32 19.76
C ALA A 61 14.67 -11.41 19.59
N ALA A 62 14.64 -12.17 18.49
CA ALA A 62 15.49 -13.34 18.30
C ALA A 62 17.01 -13.08 18.38
N PRO A 63 17.55 -12.01 17.75
CA PRO A 63 18.97 -11.69 17.83
C PRO A 63 19.50 -11.49 19.25
N TRP A 64 18.71 -10.95 20.18
CA TRP A 64 19.16 -10.74 21.56
C TRP A 64 19.50 -12.06 22.27
N PHE A 65 18.74 -13.13 22.02
CA PHE A 65 19.03 -14.46 22.57
C PHE A 65 20.26 -15.12 21.94
N LEU A 66 20.58 -14.75 20.70
CA LEU A 66 21.68 -15.33 19.92
C LEU A 66 22.98 -14.54 20.05
N ALA A 67 22.91 -13.24 20.34
CA ALA A 67 24.06 -12.35 20.42
C ALA A 67 25.03 -12.78 21.52
N GLU A 68 24.50 -13.15 22.69
CA GLU A 68 25.29 -13.63 23.83
C GLU A 68 26.10 -14.90 23.50
N ARG A 69 25.57 -15.77 22.64
CA ARG A 69 26.21 -17.04 22.28
C ARG A 69 27.13 -16.97 21.06
N SER A 70 26.94 -15.96 20.22
CA SER A 70 27.66 -15.82 18.94
C SER A 70 28.83 -14.85 19.00
N GLY A 71 29.02 -14.13 20.11
CA GLY A 71 30.04 -13.08 20.22
C GLY A 71 29.76 -11.87 19.31
N THR A 72 28.51 -11.72 18.85
CA THR A 72 28.09 -10.60 18.01
C THR A 72 28.11 -9.31 18.84
N SER A 73 28.77 -8.26 18.35
CA SER A 73 28.78 -6.97 19.03
C SER A 73 27.36 -6.41 19.16
N VAL A 74 27.00 -5.98 20.38
CA VAL A 74 25.68 -5.42 20.72
C VAL A 74 25.31 -4.23 19.83
N HIS A 75 26.29 -3.43 19.39
CA HIS A 75 26.04 -2.30 18.50
C HIS A 75 25.34 -2.71 17.19
N TRP A 76 25.67 -3.89 16.64
CA TRP A 76 25.06 -4.38 15.41
C TRP A 76 23.62 -4.84 15.61
N VAL A 77 23.31 -5.39 16.78
CA VAL A 77 21.94 -5.77 17.15
C VAL A 77 21.06 -4.52 17.27
N ILE A 78 21.56 -3.48 17.95
CA ILE A 78 20.85 -2.20 18.09
C ILE A 78 20.60 -1.54 16.73
N ILE A 79 21.59 -1.50 15.84
CA ILE A 79 21.42 -0.93 14.49
C ILE A 79 20.34 -1.70 13.72
N PHE A 80 20.35 -3.03 13.81
CA PHE A 80 19.36 -3.87 13.17
C PHE A 80 17.94 -3.60 13.70
N ASP A 81 17.77 -3.48 15.01
CA ASP A 81 16.49 -3.14 15.64
C ASP A 81 15.97 -1.77 15.21
N ILE A 82 16.85 -0.77 15.13
CA ILE A 82 16.48 0.57 14.63
C ILE A 82 15.98 0.51 13.19
N LEU A 83 16.67 -0.23 12.31
CA LEU A 83 16.25 -0.41 10.92
C LEU A 83 14.89 -1.10 10.83
N LEU A 84 14.66 -2.15 11.63
CA LEU A 84 13.39 -2.86 11.67
C LEU A 84 12.25 -1.99 12.23
N ALA A 85 12.52 -1.18 13.25
CA ALA A 85 11.55 -0.22 13.78
C ALA A 85 11.14 0.81 12.73
N ILE A 86 12.11 1.36 11.98
CA ILE A 86 11.83 2.26 10.85
C ILE A 86 10.99 1.56 9.78
N HIS A 87 11.33 0.31 9.41
CA HIS A 87 10.53 -0.48 8.48
C HIS A 87 9.09 -0.68 8.98
N GLY A 88 8.90 -1.02 10.26
CA GLY A 88 7.58 -1.13 10.87
C GLY A 88 6.77 0.17 10.79
N CYS A 89 7.42 1.32 11.05
CA CYS A 89 6.82 2.63 10.84
C CYS A 89 6.39 2.84 9.39
N TRP A 90 7.21 2.45 8.41
CA TRP A 90 6.82 2.51 6.99
C TRP A 90 5.60 1.67 6.67
N LEU A 91 5.41 0.52 7.30
CA LEU A 91 4.24 -0.34 7.03
C LEU A 91 2.93 0.28 7.51
N ILE A 92 2.92 0.96 8.65
CA ILE A 92 1.69 1.50 9.27
C ILE A 92 1.28 2.89 8.76
N LEU A 93 2.18 3.61 8.08
CA LEU A 93 1.86 4.93 7.56
C LEU A 93 0.75 4.85 6.50
N PRO A 94 -0.29 5.71 6.58
CA PRO A 94 -1.34 5.82 5.58
C PRO A 94 -0.78 5.92 4.16
N LYS A 95 -1.28 5.07 3.27
CA LYS A 95 -0.92 5.09 1.86
C LYS A 95 -1.89 5.95 1.10
N ARG A 96 -1.38 6.55 0.01
CA ARG A 96 -2.19 7.28 -0.96
C ARG A 96 -2.45 6.39 -2.15
N TYR A 97 -3.67 6.44 -2.64
CA TYR A 97 -4.13 5.72 -3.82
C TYR A 97 -4.76 6.71 -4.79
N ALA A 98 -4.70 6.41 -6.08
CA ALA A 98 -5.45 7.16 -7.08
C ALA A 98 -5.99 6.25 -8.18
N ILE A 99 -7.19 6.56 -8.65
CA ILE A 99 -7.82 5.94 -9.81
C ILE A 99 -7.85 6.96 -10.94
N THR A 100 -7.34 6.53 -12.09
CA THR A 100 -7.44 7.23 -13.36
C THR A 100 -8.03 6.29 -14.40
N LYS A 101 -8.49 6.83 -15.54
CA LYS A 101 -9.01 6.04 -16.66
C LYS A 101 -8.05 4.92 -17.06
N ASP A 102 -6.74 5.20 -17.05
CA ASP A 102 -5.72 4.31 -17.59
C ASP A 102 -5.07 3.40 -16.54
N ALA A 103 -4.99 3.83 -15.28
CA ALA A 103 -4.29 3.08 -14.24
C ALA A 103 -4.79 3.32 -12.81
N LEU A 104 -4.52 2.32 -11.96
CA LEU A 104 -4.55 2.41 -10.51
C LEU A 104 -3.15 2.77 -9.97
N TRP A 105 -3.06 3.83 -9.18
CA TRP A 105 -1.84 4.23 -8.49
C TRP A 105 -1.85 3.71 -7.06
N VAL A 106 -0.86 2.89 -6.72
CA VAL A 106 -0.77 2.18 -5.44
C VAL A 106 0.69 1.96 -5.03
N ASP A 107 1.02 2.24 -3.77
CA ASP A 107 2.35 2.02 -3.17
C ASP A 107 3.54 2.59 -3.97
N GLY A 108 3.33 3.73 -4.64
CA GLY A 108 4.36 4.42 -5.44
C GLY A 108 4.56 3.86 -6.85
N PHE A 109 3.61 3.05 -7.34
CA PHE A 109 3.60 2.48 -8.68
C PHE A 109 2.22 2.64 -9.35
N SER A 110 2.20 2.64 -10.67
CA SER A 110 0.99 2.54 -11.48
C SER A 110 0.76 1.10 -11.93
N VAL A 111 -0.49 0.63 -11.85
CA VAL A 111 -0.93 -0.68 -12.31
C VAL A 111 -2.03 -0.51 -13.34
N ASP A 112 -1.80 -1.04 -14.53
CA ASP A 112 -2.77 -1.07 -15.62
C ASP A 112 -3.99 -1.94 -15.26
N TRP A 113 -5.19 -1.44 -15.54
CA TRP A 113 -6.46 -2.13 -15.28
C TRP A 113 -6.57 -3.49 -15.95
N ASN A 114 -5.93 -3.69 -17.10
CA ASN A 114 -5.88 -4.97 -17.79
C ASN A 114 -5.22 -6.07 -16.94
N ARG A 115 -4.39 -5.70 -15.95
CA ARG A 115 -3.71 -6.62 -15.03
C ARG A 115 -4.51 -6.92 -13.77
N LEU A 116 -5.66 -6.28 -13.59
CA LEU A 116 -6.49 -6.36 -12.40
C LEU A 116 -7.83 -7.02 -12.72
N TRP A 117 -8.34 -7.75 -11.73
CA TRP A 117 -9.66 -8.34 -11.74
C TRP A 117 -10.43 -7.80 -10.53
N TRP A 118 -11.69 -7.47 -10.76
CA TRP A 118 -12.61 -6.91 -9.79
C TRP A 118 -13.82 -7.81 -9.61
N SER A 119 -14.32 -7.90 -8.38
CA SER A 119 -15.48 -8.73 -8.02
C SER A 119 -16.61 -7.93 -7.36
N GLY A 120 -16.55 -6.60 -7.44
CA GLY A 120 -17.48 -5.71 -6.74
C GLY A 120 -17.02 -5.34 -5.33
N TYR A 121 -17.63 -4.28 -4.81
CA TYR A 121 -17.42 -3.77 -3.46
C TYR A 121 -18.59 -4.21 -2.58
N ALA A 122 -18.28 -4.90 -1.47
CA ALA A 122 -19.29 -5.40 -0.53
C ALA A 122 -19.54 -4.45 0.66
N GLY A 123 -19.00 -3.22 0.62
CA GLY A 123 -19.03 -2.29 1.75
C GLY A 123 -17.84 -2.48 2.72
N GLY A 124 -17.73 -1.58 3.69
CA GLY A 124 -16.73 -1.63 4.76
C GLY A 124 -15.52 -0.72 4.55
N SER A 125 -14.33 -1.24 4.87
CA SER A 125 -13.11 -0.43 5.05
C SER A 125 -11.97 -0.82 4.11
N SER A 126 -12.23 -1.70 3.14
CA SER A 126 -11.25 -2.06 2.12
C SER A 126 -11.88 -2.55 0.82
N ILE A 127 -11.26 -2.20 -0.30
CA ILE A 127 -11.48 -2.79 -1.62
C ILE A 127 -10.38 -3.81 -1.88
N THR A 128 -10.71 -5.01 -2.34
CA THR A 128 -9.69 -6.01 -2.71
C THR A 128 -9.72 -6.26 -4.21
N LEU A 129 -8.65 -5.86 -4.89
CA LEU A 129 -8.43 -6.16 -6.31
C LEU A 129 -7.55 -7.39 -6.47
N GLN A 130 -7.97 -8.32 -7.32
CA GLN A 130 -7.16 -9.49 -7.64
C GLN A 130 -6.21 -9.16 -8.79
N ARG A 131 -4.99 -9.70 -8.75
CA ARG A 131 -4.04 -9.55 -9.86
C ARG A 131 -4.18 -10.73 -10.82
N LYS A 132 -4.21 -10.46 -12.13
CA LYS A 132 -4.21 -11.51 -13.16
C LYS A 132 -2.83 -12.18 -13.28
N GLY A 133 -2.81 -13.42 -13.76
CA GLY A 133 -1.58 -14.19 -14.02
C GLY A 133 -1.04 -14.96 -12.80
N TRP A 134 0.30 -15.01 -12.66
CA TRP A 134 1.00 -15.69 -11.55
C TRP A 134 0.84 -15.01 -10.19
N TRP A 135 0.38 -13.76 -10.16
CA TRP A 135 0.21 -12.95 -8.96
C TRP A 135 -1.16 -13.09 -8.29
N ARG A 136 -1.96 -14.10 -8.65
CA ARG A 136 -3.30 -14.35 -8.09
C ARG A 136 -3.32 -14.55 -6.56
N LEU A 137 -2.19 -14.96 -5.97
CA LEU A 137 -2.05 -15.13 -4.52
C LEU A 137 -1.62 -13.86 -3.79
N ALA A 138 -1.45 -12.74 -4.50
CA ALA A 138 -1.04 -11.45 -3.96
C ALA A 138 -2.14 -10.40 -4.25
N PRO A 139 -3.30 -10.48 -3.58
CA PRO A 139 -4.36 -9.49 -3.73
C PRO A 139 -3.86 -8.10 -3.37
N LEU A 140 -4.51 -7.09 -3.94
CA LEU A 140 -4.28 -5.67 -3.69
C LEU A 140 -5.41 -5.11 -2.82
N PRO A 141 -5.25 -5.11 -1.50
CA PRO A 141 -6.16 -4.41 -0.62
C PRO A 141 -5.90 -2.89 -0.68
N LEU A 142 -6.94 -2.12 -0.94
CA LEU A 142 -6.98 -0.67 -0.91
C LEU A 142 -7.82 -0.23 0.29
N GLY A 143 -7.20 0.47 1.23
CA GLY A 143 -7.90 1.06 2.38
C GLY A 143 -8.46 2.45 2.06
N GLY A 144 -9.53 2.86 2.72
CA GLY A 144 -10.12 4.19 2.60
C GLY A 144 -11.32 4.36 3.52
N SER A 145 -11.86 5.58 3.62
CA SER A 145 -13.18 5.74 4.24
C SER A 145 -14.25 5.01 3.41
N GLU A 146 -15.39 4.67 4.01
CA GLU A 146 -16.47 4.00 3.27
C GLU A 146 -16.94 4.84 2.07
N GLU A 147 -17.00 6.16 2.22
CA GLU A 147 -17.32 7.13 1.16
C GLU A 147 -16.26 7.12 0.05
N ASP A 148 -14.97 7.19 0.40
CA ASP A 148 -13.88 7.13 -0.57
C ASP A 148 -13.90 5.81 -1.35
N LEU A 149 -14.16 4.69 -0.65
CA LEU A 149 -14.19 3.37 -1.25
C LEU A 149 -15.43 3.17 -2.13
N ALA A 150 -16.59 3.68 -1.73
CA ALA A 150 -17.77 3.67 -2.58
C ALA A 150 -17.53 4.47 -3.88
N ALA A 151 -16.97 5.69 -3.76
CA ALA A 151 -16.61 6.53 -4.89
C ALA A 151 -15.53 5.88 -5.79
N ALA A 152 -14.57 5.16 -5.21
CA ALA A 152 -13.56 4.41 -5.92
C ALA A 152 -14.16 3.19 -6.64
N ALA A 153 -15.07 2.46 -5.99
CA ALA A 153 -15.76 1.31 -6.57
C ALA A 153 -16.54 1.68 -7.84
N LEU A 154 -17.30 2.79 -7.79
CA LEU A 154 -18.03 3.31 -8.96
C LEU A 154 -17.10 3.57 -10.15
N ARG A 155 -15.91 4.14 -9.90
CA ARG A 155 -14.90 4.38 -10.94
C ARG A 155 -14.31 3.08 -11.47
N ILE A 156 -14.01 2.12 -10.60
CA ILE A 156 -13.52 0.80 -11.02
C ILE A 156 -14.55 0.11 -11.91
N ASP A 157 -15.83 0.12 -11.52
CA ASP A 157 -16.91 -0.46 -12.30
C ASP A 157 -17.00 0.21 -13.68
N ALA A 158 -17.06 1.55 -13.72
CA ALA A 158 -17.11 2.31 -14.97
C ALA A 158 -15.93 2.00 -15.91
N ILE A 159 -14.71 1.85 -15.37
CA ILE A 159 -13.53 1.48 -16.15
C ILE A 159 -13.68 0.08 -16.75
N LEU A 160 -14.13 -0.89 -15.96
CA LEU A 160 -14.18 -2.30 -16.38
C LEU A 160 -15.34 -2.62 -17.32
N ILE A 161 -16.42 -1.85 -17.27
CA ILE A 161 -17.55 -1.97 -18.21
C ILE A 161 -17.44 -1.03 -19.41
N GLY A 162 -16.44 -0.13 -19.43
CA GLY A 162 -16.20 0.80 -20.55
C GLY A 162 -17.06 2.08 -20.54
N GLU A 163 -17.67 2.42 -19.40
CA GLU A 163 -18.60 3.55 -19.22
C GLU A 163 -17.95 4.74 -18.51
N TRP A 164 -16.63 4.92 -18.64
CA TRP A 164 -15.90 6.01 -17.98
C TRP A 164 -16.43 7.40 -18.35
N ASP A 165 -16.68 7.62 -19.64
CA ASP A 165 -17.05 8.95 -20.14
C ASP A 165 -18.49 9.31 -19.69
N THR A 166 -19.38 8.32 -19.57
CA THR A 166 -20.71 8.44 -18.95
C THR A 166 -20.61 8.82 -17.47
N LEU A 167 -19.78 8.11 -16.69
CA LEU A 167 -19.54 8.45 -15.28
C LEU A 167 -19.00 9.88 -15.14
N LYS A 168 -18.06 10.27 -16.00
CA LYS A 168 -17.46 11.60 -15.97
C LYS A 168 -18.52 12.69 -16.17
N GLN A 169 -19.44 12.52 -17.13
CA GLN A 169 -20.53 13.47 -17.37
C GLN A 169 -21.44 13.60 -16.15
N LEU A 170 -21.85 12.48 -15.54
CA LEU A 170 -22.69 12.50 -14.33
C LEU A 170 -22.04 13.25 -13.16
N LEU A 171 -20.72 13.12 -13.00
CA LEU A 171 -19.97 13.83 -11.95
C LEU A 171 -19.79 15.33 -12.24
N GLU A 172 -19.90 15.77 -13.50
CA GLU A 172 -19.84 17.19 -13.87
C GLU A 172 -21.19 17.90 -13.70
N GLU A 173 -22.29 17.14 -13.68
CA GLU A 173 -23.66 17.65 -13.50
C GLU A 173 -24.08 17.83 -12.03
N GLU A 174 -23.29 17.30 -11.09
CA GLU A 174 -23.51 17.32 -9.63
C GLU A 174 -22.74 18.48 -8.94
#